data_AF-A0A1B2A9E3-F1
#
_entry.id   AF-A0A1B2A9E3-F1
#
_cell.length_a   1.000
_cell.length_b   1.000
_cell.length_c   1.000
_cell.angle_alpha   90.00
_cell.angle_beta   90.00
_cell.angle_gamma   90.00
#
_symmetry.space_group_name_H-M   'P 1'
#
loop_
_entity.id
_entity.type
_entity.pdbx_description
1 polymer ?
#
loop_
_entity_poly.entity_id
_entity_poly.type
_entity_poly.pdbx_seq_one_letter_code
_entity_poly.pdbx_strand_id
1 'polypeptide(L)' 'MSDPAELFARLTGELEDMHGVAVEGQVASQPPELLRALADALATGLQRAARTLLEARMTIDAHD' A
#
# COMPACT_ATOMS: atom_id res chain seq x y z
N MET A 1 -20.16 1.27 -7.69
CA MET A 1 -18.82 1.76 -8.05
C MET A 1 -18.42 2.72 -6.97
N SER A 2 -17.21 2.54 -6.41
CA SER A 2 -16.65 3.42 -5.39
C SER A 2 -16.39 4.82 -5.99
N ASP A 3 -16.52 5.88 -5.20
CA ASP A 3 -16.15 7.25 -5.61
C ASP A 3 -14.61 7.35 -5.74
N PRO A 4 -14.03 8.01 -6.77
CA PRO A 4 -12.60 8.30 -6.80
C PRO A 4 -12.04 8.83 -5.47
N ALA A 5 -12.76 9.70 -4.76
CA ALA A 5 -12.30 10.22 -3.47
C ALA A 5 -12.09 9.12 -2.41
N GLU A 6 -12.98 8.12 -2.38
CA GLU A 6 -12.87 6.97 -1.49
C GLU A 6 -11.67 6.09 -1.85
N LEU A 7 -11.42 5.89 -3.14
CA LEU A 7 -10.28 5.10 -3.62
C LEU A 7 -8.94 5.78 -3.31
N PHE A 8 -8.86 7.10 -3.43
CA PHE A 8 -7.68 7.85 -3.01
C PHE A 8 -7.49 7.82 -1.49
N ALA A 9 -8.55 7.94 -0.70
CA ALA A 9 -8.46 7.81 0.76
C ALA A 9 -7.95 6.42 1.17
N ARG A 10 -8.45 5.36 0.52
CA ARG A 10 -7.96 3.99 0.73
C ARG A 10 -6.49 3.84 0.32
N LEU A 11 -6.10 4.37 -0.83
CA LEU A 11 -4.71 4.34 -1.28
C LEU A 11 -3.79 5.03 -0.28
N THR A 12 -4.19 6.17 0.28
CA THR A 12 -3.44 6.85 1.34
C THR A 12 -3.24 5.95 2.55
N GLY A 13 -4.27 5.28 3.05
CA GLY A 13 -4.13 4.34 4.16
C GLY A 13 -3.16 3.19 3.84
N GLU A 14 -3.24 2.62 2.63
CA GLU A 14 -2.32 1.56 2.18
C GLU A 14 -0.86 2.06 2.12
N LEU A 15 -0.63 3.30 1.71
CA LEU A 15 0.70 3.93 1.67
C LEU A 15 1.23 4.25 3.07
N GLU A 16 0.38 4.73 3.98
CA GLU A 16 0.74 5.03 5.37
C GLU A 16 1.12 3.76 6.14
N ASP A 17 0.37 2.67 5.97
CA ASP A 17 0.71 1.36 6.53
C ASP A 17 2.08 0.89 6.04
N MET A 18 2.35 0.96 4.74
CA MET A 18 3.65 0.59 4.17
C MET A 18 4.78 1.50 4.66
N HIS A 19 4.51 2.80 4.82
CA HIS A 19 5.48 3.72 5.40
C HIS A 19 5.86 3.29 6.81
N GLY A 20 4.89 2.92 7.66
CA GLY A 20 5.13 2.37 9.00
C GLY A 20 6.03 1.13 8.98
N VAL A 21 5.71 0.14 8.14
CA VAL A 21 6.50 -1.10 7.98
C VAL A 21 7.94 -0.78 7.51
N ALA A 22 8.09 0.15 6.56
CA ALA A 22 9.41 0.55 6.08
C ALA A 22 10.23 1.25 7.16
N VAL A 23 9.61 2.08 8.00
CA VAL A 23 10.23 2.72 9.16
C VAL A 23 10.65 1.68 10.20
N GLU A 24 9.80 0.69 10.50
CA GLU A 24 10.14 -0.41 11.39
C GLU A 24 11.40 -1.15 10.92
N GLY A 25 11.51 -1.43 9.61
CA GLY A 25 12.66 -2.12 9.03
C GLY A 25 14.00 -1.36 9.12
N GLN A 26 14.00 -0.08 9.50
CA GLN A 26 15.22 0.72 9.67
C GLN A 26 15.96 0.44 10.99
N VAL A 27 15.38 -0.34 11.90
CA VAL A 27 16.00 -0.67 13.18
C VAL A 27 17.24 -1.55 12.98
N ALA A 28 18.41 -1.04 13.37
CA ALA A 28 19.72 -1.63 13.07
C ALA A 28 19.97 -3.05 13.64
N SER A 29 19.15 -3.51 14.58
CA SER A 29 19.34 -4.77 15.32
C SER A 29 18.20 -5.77 15.13
N GLN A 30 17.45 -5.68 14.04
CA GLN A 30 16.36 -6.65 13.80
C GLN A 30 16.87 -8.04 13.42
N PRO A 31 16.23 -9.10 13.91
CA PRO A 31 16.50 -10.46 13.46
C PRO A 31 16.20 -10.62 11.96
N PRO A 32 16.97 -11.42 11.20
CA PRO A 32 16.76 -11.63 9.77
C PRO A 32 15.36 -12.13 9.40
N GLU A 33 14.74 -12.94 10.24
CA GLU A 33 13.38 -13.44 10.07
C GLU A 33 12.33 -12.33 10.13
N LEU A 34 12.53 -11.32 10.99
CA LEU A 34 11.66 -10.15 11.06
C LEU A 34 11.83 -9.30 9.81
N LEU A 35 13.07 -9.05 9.37
CA LEU A 35 13.35 -8.29 8.15
C LEU A 35 12.70 -8.93 6.91
N ARG A 36 12.70 -10.27 6.82
CA ARG A 36 11.98 -10.99 5.75
C ARG A 36 10.47 -10.77 5.84
N ALA A 37 9.89 -10.90 7.04
CA ALA A 37 8.46 -10.66 7.24
C ALA A 37 8.05 -9.23 6.89
N LEU A 38 8.85 -8.23 7.24
CA LEU A 38 8.61 -6.83 6.86
C LEU A 38 8.71 -6.62 5.34
N ALA A 39 9.69 -7.26 4.68
CA ALA A 39 9.81 -7.21 3.22
C ALA A 39 8.60 -7.85 2.53
N ASP A 40 8.12 -9.00 3.02
CA ASP A 40 6.92 -9.67 2.50
C ASP A 40 5.65 -8.82 2.72
N ALA A 41 5.55 -8.15 3.87
CA ALA A 41 4.47 -7.22 4.18
C ALA A 41 4.47 -6.02 3.22
N LEU A 42 5.63 -5.43 2.93
CA LEU A 42 5.78 -4.36 1.94
C LEU A 42 5.38 -4.83 0.54
N ALA A 43 5.83 -6.01 0.12
CA ALA A 43 5.46 -6.58 -1.18
C ALA A 43 3.94 -6.77 -1.31
N THR A 44 3.29 -7.26 -0.25
CA THR A 44 1.83 -7.40 -0.19
C THR A 44 1.12 -6.05 -0.22
N GLY A 45 1.63 -5.06 0.51
CA GLY A 45 1.14 -3.68 0.50
C GLY A 45 1.18 -3.06 -0.90
N LEU A 46 2.30 -3.22 -1.61
CA LEU A 46 2.48 -2.70 -2.98
C LEU A 46 1.47 -3.32 -3.95
N GLN A 47 1.20 -4.62 -3.83
CA GLN A 47 0.19 -5.29 -4.65
C GLN A 47 -1.23 -4.75 -4.38
N ARG A 48 -1.56 -4.44 -3.12
CA ARG A 48 -2.86 -3.83 -2.76
C ARG A 48 -2.97 -2.42 -3.32
N ALA A 49 -1.95 -1.57 -3.09
CA ALA A 49 -1.90 -0.21 -3.60
C ALA A 49 -2.01 -0.15 -5.13
N ALA A 50 -1.32 -1.05 -5.85
CA ALA A 50 -1.42 -1.15 -7.30
C ALA A 50 -2.84 -1.49 -7.78
N ARG A 51 -3.55 -2.35 -7.05
CA ARG A 51 -4.95 -2.70 -7.35
C ARG A 51 -5.89 -1.51 -7.11
N THR A 52 -5.74 -0.83 -5.98
CA THR A 52 -6.53 0.36 -5.65
C THR A 52 -6.32 1.46 -6.68
N LEU A 53 -5.08 1.67 -7.13
CA LEU A 53 -4.76 2.64 -8.18
C LEU A 53 -5.38 2.27 -9.53
N LEU A 54 -5.37 0.99 -9.90
CA LEU A 54 -6.03 0.52 -11.13
C LEU A 54 -7.54 0.74 -11.07
N GLU A 55 -8.17 0.45 -9.93
CA GLU A 55 -9.60 0.69 -9.71
C GLU A 55 -9.94 2.18 -9.80
N ALA A 56 -9.11 3.06 -9.22
CA ALA A 56 -9.26 4.50 -9.32
C ALA A 56 -9.22 4.96 -10.78
N ARG A 57 -8.24 4.49 -11.56
CA ARG A 57 -8.13 4.81 -12.98
C ARG A 57 -9.37 4.38 -13.76
N MET A 58 -9.79 3.13 -13.62
CA MET A 58 -11.00 2.61 -14.29
C MET A 58 -12.26 3.40 -13.91
N THR A 59 -12.35 3.84 -12.67
CA THR A 59 -13.50 4.63 -12.19
C THR A 59 -13.50 6.02 -12.81
N ILE A 60 -12.34 6.67 -12.93
CA ILE A 60 -12.21 7.98 -13.58
C ILE A 60 -12.56 7.87 -15.06
N ASP A 61 -11.94 6.92 -15.78
CA ASP A 61 -12.15 6.72 -17.21
C ASP A 61 -13.61 6.40 -17.58
N ALA A 62 -14.41 5.87 -16.64
CA ALA A 62 -15.82 5.56 -16.84
C ALA A 62 -16.76 6.78 -16.68
N HIS A 63 -16.26 7.90 -16.15
CA HIS A 63 -17.02 9.14 -15.96
C HIS A 63 -16.60 10.28 -16.91
N ASP A 64 -15.60 10.04 -17.76
CA ASP A 64 -15.24 10.87 -18.92
C ASP A 64 -16.09 10.50 -20.16
#